data_AF-A0A1B6DCQ0-F1
#
_entry.id   AF-A0A1B6DCQ0-F1
#
_cell.length_a   1.000
_cell.length_b   1.000
_cell.length_c   1.000
_cell.angle_alpha   90.00
_cell.angle_beta   90.00
_cell.angle_gamma   90.00
#
_symmetry.space_group_name_H-M   'P 1'
#
loop_
_entity.id
_entity.type
_entity.pdbx_description
1 polymer ?
#
loop_
_entity_poly.entity_id
_entity_poly.type
_entity_poly.pdbx_seq_one_letter_code
_entity_poly.pdbx_strand_id
1 'polypeptide(L)'
;IYFDFILFFIYINIFKRSYFSVFKMLRIISANVYSGCRMFLKNKYLKNNIIQNMEFSITGSKPNDSKKFDIRHNFHAEVEEGLNQQINQEFCIGYVYLFMANIFNRFDVALPGFSKFFQESAVEETHHAQMLINFLNKRGGQLELKNINAPEKKDWTNPECAVECSLELEKQVTKNLEALCETGQKHNDLILCDFIESNFLHEQYESIKQLGHLLTNLQRVGPGVGVKIIDIELLNSKDLTMHSYKTSK
;
A
#
# COMPACT_ATOMS: atom_id res chain seq x y z
N ILE A 1 -40.81 -38.76 -58.41
CA ILE A 1 -40.98 -39.87 -57.41
C ILE A 1 -39.65 -40.21 -56.73
N TYR A 2 -38.64 -40.82 -57.37
CA TYR A 2 -37.37 -41.17 -56.67
C TYR A 2 -36.53 -39.96 -56.22
N PHE A 3 -36.56 -38.85 -56.97
CA PHE A 3 -35.78 -37.64 -56.65
C PHE A 3 -36.37 -36.85 -55.46
N ASP A 4 -37.70 -36.85 -55.31
CA ASP A 4 -38.41 -36.15 -54.24
C ASP A 4 -38.19 -36.80 -52.87
N PHE A 5 -38.06 -38.14 -52.83
CA PHE A 5 -37.78 -38.88 -51.58
C PHE A 5 -36.38 -38.60 -51.02
N ILE A 6 -35.38 -38.39 -51.89
CA ILE A 6 -34.00 -38.08 -51.46
C ILE A 6 -33.93 -36.67 -50.88
N LEU A 7 -34.56 -35.68 -51.52
CA LEU A 7 -34.65 -34.31 -51.02
C LEU A 7 -35.38 -34.23 -49.68
N PHE A 8 -36.46 -35.00 -49.50
CA PHE A 8 -37.17 -35.10 -48.22
C PHE A 8 -36.30 -35.72 -47.11
N PHE A 9 -35.54 -36.78 -47.42
CA PHE A 9 -34.61 -37.41 -46.46
C PHE A 9 -33.45 -36.50 -46.08
N ILE A 10 -32.91 -35.73 -47.03
CA ILE A 10 -31.87 -34.73 -46.76
C ILE A 10 -32.42 -33.60 -45.89
N TYR A 11 -33.63 -33.11 -46.19
CA TYR A 11 -34.29 -32.05 -45.41
C TYR A 11 -34.56 -32.49 -43.97
N ILE A 12 -35.08 -33.72 -43.75
CA ILE A 12 -35.28 -34.27 -42.41
C ILE A 12 -33.96 -34.44 -41.65
N ASN A 13 -32.90 -34.91 -42.31
CA ASN A 13 -31.61 -35.09 -41.66
C ASN A 13 -30.94 -33.76 -41.30
N ILE A 14 -31.03 -32.75 -42.16
CA ILE A 14 -30.53 -31.39 -41.86
C ILE A 14 -31.34 -30.78 -40.69
N PHE A 15 -32.66 -30.92 -40.71
CA PHE A 15 -33.53 -30.41 -39.64
C PHE A 15 -33.26 -31.10 -38.29
N LYS A 16 -33.10 -32.43 -38.28
CA LYS A 16 -32.70 -33.20 -37.08
C LYS A 16 -31.33 -32.79 -36.55
N ARG A 17 -30.36 -32.55 -37.43
CA ARG A 17 -28.99 -32.17 -37.05
C ARG A 17 -28.95 -30.76 -36.45
N SER A 18 -29.69 -29.82 -37.02
CA SER A 18 -29.86 -28.47 -36.46
C SER A 18 -30.59 -28.48 -35.11
N TYR A 19 -31.67 -29.25 -34.98
CA TYR A 19 -32.42 -29.36 -33.73
C TYR A 19 -31.56 -29.97 -32.60
N PHE A 20 -30.76 -30.99 -32.92
CA PHE A 20 -29.84 -31.61 -31.95
C PHE A 20 -28.75 -30.64 -31.48
N SER A 21 -28.18 -29.83 -32.38
CA SER A 21 -27.21 -28.78 -32.02
C SER A 21 -27.82 -27.70 -31.12
N VAL A 22 -29.04 -27.23 -31.43
CA VAL A 22 -29.75 -26.25 -30.61
C VAL A 22 -30.08 -26.82 -29.22
N PHE A 23 -30.49 -28.08 -29.14
CA PHE A 23 -30.74 -28.75 -27.86
C PHE A 23 -29.46 -28.92 -27.02
N LYS A 24 -28.32 -29.19 -27.67
CA LYS A 24 -27.02 -29.28 -27.00
C LYS A 24 -26.57 -27.91 -26.47
N MET A 25 -26.79 -26.85 -27.24
CA MET A 25 -26.55 -25.47 -26.80
C MET A 25 -27.44 -25.08 -25.61
N LEU A 26 -28.74 -25.36 -25.68
CA LEU A 26 -29.69 -25.09 -24.59
C LEU A 26 -29.32 -25.84 -23.31
N ARG A 27 -28.84 -27.09 -23.42
CA ARG A 27 -28.32 -27.85 -22.26
C ARG A 27 -27.08 -27.20 -21.66
N ILE A 28 -26.12 -26.75 -22.47
CA ILE A 28 -24.91 -26.07 -21.99
C ILE A 28 -25.26 -24.74 -21.32
N ILE A 29 -26.15 -23.95 -21.91
CA ILE A 29 -26.64 -22.69 -21.32
C ILE A 29 -27.34 -22.97 -19.99
N SER A 30 -28.24 -23.96 -19.93
CA SER A 30 -28.93 -24.33 -18.69
C SER A 30 -27.96 -24.79 -17.59
N ALA A 31 -26.92 -25.55 -17.94
CA ALA A 31 -25.90 -26.01 -16.99
C ALA A 31 -25.01 -24.87 -16.49
N ASN A 32 -24.63 -23.94 -17.37
CA ASN A 32 -23.84 -22.75 -17.02
C ASN A 32 -24.65 -21.77 -16.15
N VAL A 33 -25.94 -21.57 -16.45
CA VAL A 33 -26.84 -20.77 -15.62
C VAL A 33 -27.02 -21.42 -14.24
N TYR A 34 -27.23 -22.74 -14.18
CA TYR A 34 -27.31 -23.46 -12.90
C TYR A 34 -26.01 -23.36 -12.08
N SER A 35 -24.85 -23.49 -12.74
CA SER A 35 -23.54 -23.35 -12.11
C SER A 35 -23.31 -21.94 -11.56
N GLY A 36 -23.64 -20.91 -12.36
CA GLY A 36 -23.57 -19.49 -11.96
C GLY A 36 -24.50 -19.15 -10.80
N CYS A 37 -25.76 -19.60 -10.85
CA CYS A 37 -26.70 -19.45 -9.74
C CYS A 37 -26.23 -20.19 -8.48
N ARG A 38 -25.65 -21.39 -8.61
CA ARG A 38 -25.08 -22.15 -7.48
C ARG A 38 -23.88 -21.45 -6.86
N MET A 39 -22.98 -20.89 -7.67
CA MET A 39 -21.85 -20.08 -7.18
C MET A 39 -22.33 -18.82 -6.47
N PHE A 40 -23.31 -18.10 -7.04
CA PHE A 40 -23.88 -16.90 -6.45
C PHE A 40 -24.55 -17.19 -5.09
N LEU A 41 -25.33 -18.27 -5.01
CA LEU A 41 -25.95 -18.71 -3.76
C LEU A 41 -24.91 -19.18 -2.73
N LYS A 42 -23.86 -19.89 -3.15
CA LYS A 42 -22.76 -20.31 -2.27
C LYS A 42 -21.98 -19.10 -1.74
N ASN A 43 -21.73 -18.09 -2.56
CA ASN A 43 -21.09 -16.84 -2.13
C ASN A 43 -21.97 -16.04 -1.18
N LYS A 44 -23.28 -15.97 -1.43
CA LYS A 44 -24.23 -15.31 -0.52
C LYS A 44 -24.31 -16.04 0.83
N TYR A 45 -24.31 -17.37 0.83
CA TYR A 45 -24.29 -18.18 2.05
C TYR A 45 -22.98 -18.03 2.83
N LEU A 46 -21.82 -18.05 2.14
CA LEU A 46 -20.51 -17.80 2.76
C LEU A 46 -20.43 -16.38 3.35
N LYS A 47 -20.88 -15.36 2.62
CA LYS A 47 -20.90 -13.97 3.10
C LYS A 47 -21.80 -13.81 4.32
N ASN A 48 -22.98 -14.42 4.31
CA ASN A 48 -23.90 -14.37 5.45
C ASN A 48 -23.37 -15.13 6.67
N ASN A 49 -22.74 -16.30 6.49
CA ASN A 49 -22.12 -17.03 7.60
C ASN A 49 -20.91 -16.30 8.17
N ILE A 50 -20.08 -15.65 7.34
CA ILE A 50 -18.95 -14.85 7.81
C ILE A 50 -19.45 -13.65 8.62
N ILE A 51 -20.48 -12.95 8.14
CA ILE A 51 -21.09 -11.81 8.85
C ILE A 51 -21.72 -12.28 10.17
N GLN A 52 -22.50 -13.36 10.16
CA GLN A 52 -23.09 -13.93 11.38
C GLN A 52 -22.03 -14.43 12.37
N ASN A 53 -20.94 -15.04 11.89
CA ASN A 53 -19.85 -15.47 12.76
C ASN A 53 -19.09 -14.28 13.35
N MET A 54 -18.90 -13.19 12.60
CA MET A 54 -18.35 -11.94 13.14
C MET A 54 -19.27 -11.31 14.19
N GLU A 55 -20.59 -11.22 13.92
CA GLU A 55 -21.57 -10.68 14.88
C GLU A 55 -21.69 -11.56 16.14
N PHE A 56 -21.57 -12.89 16.00
CA PHE A 56 -21.56 -13.82 17.12
C PHE A 56 -20.27 -13.69 17.97
N SER A 57 -19.11 -13.48 17.33
CA SER A 57 -17.86 -13.15 18.04
C SER A 57 -17.91 -11.80 18.76
N ILE A 58 -18.74 -10.85 18.31
CA ILE A 58 -18.88 -9.52 18.93
C ILE A 58 -19.90 -9.52 20.09
N THR A 59 -20.82 -10.50 20.15
CA THR A 59 -21.92 -10.52 21.14
C THR A 59 -21.83 -11.63 22.19
N GLY A 60 -20.81 -12.50 22.12
CA GLY A 60 -20.57 -13.56 23.10
C GLY A 60 -19.55 -13.17 24.17
N SER A 61 -20.02 -13.06 25.41
CA SER A 61 -19.30 -12.80 26.67
C SER A 61 -18.93 -11.34 26.97
N LYS A 62 -19.58 -10.78 28.02
CA LYS A 62 -18.94 -9.72 28.81
C LYS A 62 -17.61 -10.30 29.30
N PRO A 63 -16.46 -9.65 29.07
CA PRO A 63 -15.25 -10.09 29.72
C PRO A 63 -15.51 -10.02 31.23
N ASN A 64 -15.24 -11.13 31.92
CA ASN A 64 -15.02 -11.09 33.37
C ASN A 64 -14.15 -9.86 33.68
N ASP A 65 -14.40 -9.19 34.80
CA ASP A 65 -13.50 -8.19 35.39
C ASP A 65 -12.17 -8.85 35.82
N SER A 66 -11.47 -9.49 34.88
CA SER A 66 -10.08 -9.81 34.99
C SER A 66 -9.37 -8.48 35.10
N LYS A 67 -8.83 -8.20 36.29
CA LYS A 67 -7.94 -7.08 36.60
C LYS A 67 -7.07 -6.77 35.37
N LYS A 68 -7.42 -5.72 34.62
CA LYS A 68 -6.72 -5.36 33.38
C LYS A 68 -5.31 -4.96 33.80
N PHE A 69 -4.32 -5.75 33.42
CA PHE A 69 -2.93 -5.40 33.67
C PHE A 69 -2.59 -4.17 32.84
N ASP A 70 -2.46 -3.02 33.50
CA ASP A 70 -2.04 -1.79 32.85
C ASP A 70 -0.51 -1.69 32.90
N ILE A 71 0.11 -1.71 31.71
CA ILE A 71 1.55 -1.58 31.54
C ILE A 71 1.98 -0.13 31.29
N ARG A 72 1.02 0.81 31.18
CA ARG A 72 1.32 2.21 30.91
C ARG A 72 2.13 2.81 32.05
N HIS A 73 3.27 3.39 31.70
CA HIS A 73 4.11 4.12 32.63
C HIS A 73 4.66 5.37 31.94
N ASN A 74 4.39 6.53 32.55
CA ASN A 74 4.80 7.84 32.05
C ASN A 74 4.44 8.08 30.57
N PHE A 75 3.25 7.64 30.15
CA PHE A 75 2.81 7.68 28.75
C PHE A 75 1.53 8.50 28.64
N HIS A 76 1.68 9.79 28.31
CA HIS A 76 0.60 10.76 28.29
C HIS A 76 -0.26 10.61 27.03
N ALA A 77 -1.57 10.91 27.12
CA ALA A 77 -2.51 10.77 26.00
C ALA A 77 -2.13 11.62 24.77
N GLU A 78 -1.57 12.82 24.97
CA GLU A 78 -1.08 13.69 23.89
C GLU A 78 0.11 13.06 23.13
N VAL A 79 0.98 12.32 23.82
CA VAL A 79 2.08 11.57 23.20
C VAL A 79 1.53 10.38 22.40
N GLU A 80 0.57 9.66 22.97
CA GLU A 80 -0.11 8.57 22.31
C GLU A 80 -0.83 9.01 21.04
N GLU A 81 -1.53 10.15 21.10
CA GLU A 81 -2.17 10.74 19.93
C GLU A 81 -1.12 11.14 18.88
N GLY A 82 -0.04 11.82 19.28
CA GLY A 82 1.05 12.21 18.39
C GLY A 82 1.71 11.01 17.70
N LEU A 83 1.92 9.90 18.42
CA LEU A 83 2.41 8.65 17.83
C LEU A 83 1.43 8.08 16.80
N ASN A 84 0.13 8.03 17.11
CA ASN A 84 -0.89 7.56 16.17
C ASN A 84 -1.00 8.45 14.92
N GLN A 85 -0.81 9.77 15.07
CA GLN A 85 -0.73 10.69 13.95
C GLN A 85 0.51 10.41 13.10
N GLN A 86 1.68 10.26 13.72
CA GLN A 86 2.93 9.96 13.00
C GLN A 86 2.86 8.61 12.27
N ILE A 87 2.33 7.57 12.91
CA ILE A 87 2.12 6.25 12.28
C ILE A 87 1.29 6.37 10.99
N ASN A 88 0.21 7.14 11.02
CA ASN A 88 -0.59 7.38 9.82
C ASN A 88 0.19 8.17 8.76
N GLN A 89 1.02 9.14 9.17
CA GLN A 89 1.84 9.93 8.25
C GLN A 89 2.84 9.04 7.50
N GLU A 90 3.55 8.15 8.19
CA GLU A 90 4.51 7.23 7.54
C GLU A 90 3.80 6.31 6.54
N PHE A 91 2.62 5.77 6.88
CA PHE A 91 1.86 4.98 5.92
C PHE A 91 1.37 5.82 4.72
N CYS A 92 0.96 7.07 4.94
CA CYS A 92 0.55 7.95 3.84
C CYS A 92 1.70 8.18 2.86
N ILE A 93 2.91 8.41 3.37
CA ILE A 93 4.09 8.66 2.54
C ILE A 93 4.55 7.40 1.84
N GLY A 94 4.56 6.25 2.54
CA GLY A 94 4.80 4.95 1.92
C GLY A 94 3.84 4.69 0.75
N TYR A 95 2.57 5.09 0.89
CA TYR A 95 1.58 4.98 -0.19
C TYR A 95 1.85 5.94 -1.36
N VAL A 96 2.29 7.17 -1.09
CA VAL A 96 2.72 8.14 -2.11
C VAL A 96 3.94 7.62 -2.89
N TYR A 97 4.96 7.11 -2.20
CA TYR A 97 6.15 6.54 -2.85
C TYR A 97 5.83 5.30 -3.66
N LEU A 98 4.95 4.42 -3.14
CA LEU A 98 4.47 3.28 -3.92
C LEU A 98 3.79 3.73 -5.22
N PHE A 99 3.01 4.81 -5.16
CA PHE A 99 2.38 5.37 -6.34
C PHE A 99 3.40 5.96 -7.33
N MET A 100 4.38 6.75 -6.85
CA MET A 100 5.47 7.27 -7.68
C MET A 100 6.25 6.14 -8.37
N ALA A 101 6.62 5.10 -7.62
CA ALA A 101 7.35 3.94 -8.13
C ALA A 101 6.63 3.28 -9.32
N ASN A 102 5.32 3.12 -9.21
CA ASN A 102 4.50 2.52 -10.25
C ASN A 102 4.32 3.44 -11.47
N ILE A 103 4.29 4.77 -11.29
CA ILE A 103 4.28 5.71 -12.42
C ILE A 103 5.58 5.60 -13.23
N PHE A 104 6.74 5.61 -12.56
CA PHE A 104 8.04 5.49 -13.25
C PHE A 104 8.25 4.14 -13.95
N ASN A 105 7.58 3.09 -13.47
CA ASN A 105 7.63 1.75 -14.08
C ASN A 105 6.73 1.60 -15.32
N ARG A 106 5.88 2.58 -15.64
CA ARG A 106 5.00 2.48 -16.81
C ARG A 106 5.82 2.44 -18.10
N PHE A 107 5.31 1.73 -19.10
CA PHE A 107 5.98 1.58 -20.40
C PHE A 107 6.23 2.92 -21.11
N ASP A 108 5.38 3.92 -20.88
CA ASP A 108 5.44 5.25 -21.49
C ASP A 108 6.31 6.26 -20.70
N VAL A 109 6.81 5.87 -19.51
CA VAL A 109 7.77 6.64 -18.72
C VAL A 109 9.15 5.96 -18.73
N ALA A 110 9.19 4.66 -18.48
CA ALA A 110 10.35 3.77 -18.62
C ALA A 110 11.63 4.25 -17.88
N LEU A 111 11.47 4.64 -16.62
CA LEU A 111 12.54 5.04 -15.70
C LEU A 111 12.67 4.02 -14.54
N PRO A 112 13.23 2.82 -14.80
CA PRO A 112 13.29 1.74 -13.83
C PRO A 112 14.16 2.03 -12.59
N GLY A 113 15.15 2.92 -12.69
CA GLY A 113 15.97 3.32 -11.54
C GLY A 113 15.19 4.18 -10.56
N PHE A 114 14.43 5.16 -11.07
CA PHE A 114 13.50 5.92 -10.24
C PHE A 114 12.38 5.05 -9.67
N SER A 115 11.87 4.10 -10.47
CA SER A 115 10.88 3.13 -9.99
C SER A 115 11.42 2.33 -8.81
N LYS A 116 12.64 1.78 -8.93
CA LYS A 116 13.31 1.04 -7.87
C LYS A 116 13.52 1.91 -6.63
N PHE A 117 14.06 3.12 -6.79
CA PHE A 117 14.30 4.06 -5.70
C PHE A 117 13.04 4.30 -4.87
N PHE A 118 11.93 4.72 -5.51
CA PHE A 118 10.68 4.97 -4.79
C PHE A 118 10.01 3.71 -4.25
N GLN A 119 10.23 2.56 -4.89
CA GLN A 119 9.72 1.28 -4.38
C GLN A 119 10.42 0.89 -3.07
N GLU A 120 11.73 1.15 -2.99
CA GLU A 120 12.52 0.93 -1.77
C GLU A 120 12.12 1.93 -0.68
N SER A 121 11.98 3.22 -1.00
CA SER A 121 11.48 4.24 -0.05
C SER A 121 10.09 3.88 0.49
N ALA A 122 9.18 3.36 -0.35
CA ALA A 122 7.84 2.95 0.11
C ALA A 122 7.87 1.82 1.15
N VAL A 123 8.80 0.86 0.98
CA VAL A 123 9.01 -0.23 1.94
C VAL A 123 9.59 0.30 3.24
N GLU A 124 10.51 1.25 3.13
CA GLU A 124 11.18 1.90 4.26
C GLU A 124 10.19 2.68 5.14
N GLU A 125 9.30 3.49 4.56
CA GLU A 125 8.28 4.20 5.36
C GLU A 125 7.28 3.25 6.01
N THR A 126 6.97 2.14 5.35
CA THR A 126 6.13 1.09 5.96
C THR A 126 6.85 0.47 7.17
N HIS A 127 8.18 0.34 7.11
CA HIS A 127 8.99 -0.12 8.23
C HIS A 127 9.00 0.91 9.38
N HIS A 128 9.16 2.20 9.08
CA HIS A 128 9.05 3.29 10.06
C HIS A 128 7.71 3.27 10.80
N ALA A 129 6.60 3.13 10.06
CA ALA A 129 5.28 2.98 10.65
C ALA A 129 5.22 1.79 11.62
N GLN A 130 5.78 0.64 11.23
CA GLN A 130 5.80 -0.56 12.07
C GLN A 130 6.69 -0.39 13.31
N MET A 131 7.82 0.31 13.22
CA MET A 131 8.66 0.65 14.36
C MET A 131 7.90 1.49 15.39
N LEU A 132 7.17 2.51 14.92
CA LEU A 132 6.33 3.35 15.79
C LEU A 132 5.19 2.55 16.42
N ILE A 133 4.52 1.66 15.68
CA ILE A 133 3.49 0.74 16.21
C ILE A 133 4.08 -0.15 17.32
N ASN A 134 5.27 -0.71 17.10
CA ASN A 134 5.93 -1.56 18.08
C ASN A 134 6.27 -0.77 19.35
N PHE A 135 6.73 0.47 19.20
CA PHE A 135 6.98 1.37 20.33
C PHE A 135 5.70 1.71 21.08
N LEU A 136 4.63 2.10 20.36
CA LEU A 136 3.32 2.38 20.93
C LEU A 136 2.79 1.21 21.78
N ASN A 137 2.82 0.00 21.22
CA ASN A 137 2.40 -1.22 21.91
C ASN A 137 3.27 -1.52 23.14
N LYS A 138 4.59 -1.30 23.05
CA LYS A 138 5.53 -1.48 24.17
C LYS A 138 5.21 -0.53 25.34
N ARG A 139 4.66 0.65 25.06
CA ARG A 139 4.26 1.65 26.07
C ARG A 139 2.85 1.45 26.63
N GLY A 140 2.11 0.43 26.15
CA GLY A 140 0.71 0.20 26.51
C GLY A 140 -0.28 1.12 25.79
N GLY A 141 0.15 1.75 24.70
CA GLY A 141 -0.70 2.56 23.84
C GLY A 141 -1.68 1.72 23.02
N GLN A 142 -2.70 2.37 22.50
CA GLN A 142 -3.71 1.81 21.63
C GLN A 142 -3.52 2.38 20.22
N LEU A 143 -3.42 1.49 19.24
CA LEU A 143 -3.29 1.86 17.84
C LEU A 143 -4.63 2.35 17.28
N GLU A 144 -4.61 3.52 16.65
CA GLU A 144 -5.73 4.14 15.95
C GLU A 144 -5.35 4.45 14.49
N LEU A 145 -5.67 3.52 13.59
CA LEU A 145 -5.45 3.71 12.16
C LEU A 145 -6.52 4.65 11.58
N LYS A 146 -6.08 5.58 10.74
CA LYS A 146 -6.94 6.54 10.01
C LYS A 146 -6.96 6.17 8.52
N ASN A 147 -7.90 6.77 7.80
CA ASN A 147 -8.00 6.57 6.35
C ASN A 147 -6.79 7.19 5.65
N ILE A 148 -6.20 6.44 4.73
CA ILE A 148 -5.17 6.92 3.81
C ILE A 148 -5.86 7.30 2.49
N ASN A 149 -5.79 8.58 2.14
CA ASN A 149 -6.39 9.07 0.90
C ASN A 149 -5.48 8.77 -0.30
N ALA A 150 -6.09 8.68 -1.48
CA ALA A 150 -5.32 8.64 -2.73
C ALA A 150 -4.50 9.94 -2.88
N PRO A 151 -3.23 9.87 -3.33
CA PRO A 151 -2.44 11.06 -3.60
C PRO A 151 -3.16 12.01 -4.56
N GLU A 152 -3.24 13.30 -4.22
CA GLU A 152 -3.95 14.30 -5.02
C GLU A 152 -3.29 14.51 -6.39
N LYS A 153 -1.96 14.55 -6.40
CA LYS A 153 -1.16 14.69 -7.63
C LYS A 153 -1.02 13.33 -8.30
N LYS A 154 -1.53 13.26 -9.53
CA LYS A 154 -1.59 12.03 -10.34
C LYS A 154 -0.49 11.91 -11.40
N ASP A 155 0.13 13.03 -11.75
CA ASP A 155 1.18 13.06 -12.77
C ASP A 155 2.55 13.24 -12.11
N TRP A 156 3.27 12.12 -12.06
CA TRP A 156 4.65 12.04 -11.57
C TRP A 156 5.62 11.68 -12.71
N THR A 157 5.24 11.90 -13.97
CA THR A 157 6.08 11.53 -15.11
C THR A 157 7.38 12.34 -15.18
N ASN A 158 7.45 13.51 -14.53
CA ASN A 158 8.68 14.28 -14.34
C ASN A 158 9.41 13.89 -13.04
N PRO A 159 10.62 13.29 -13.11
CA PRO A 159 11.41 12.93 -11.94
C PRO A 159 11.78 14.12 -11.05
N GLU A 160 12.06 15.29 -11.62
CA GLU A 160 12.41 16.48 -10.84
C GLU A 160 11.27 16.87 -9.90
N CYS A 161 10.04 16.92 -10.43
CA CYS A 161 8.85 17.21 -9.64
C CYS A 161 8.55 16.14 -8.58
N ALA A 162 8.86 14.87 -8.84
CA ALA A 162 8.67 13.80 -7.87
C ALA A 162 9.68 13.91 -6.72
N VAL A 163 10.96 14.13 -7.04
CA VAL A 163 12.02 14.29 -6.03
C VAL A 163 11.82 15.57 -5.21
N GLU A 164 11.41 16.68 -5.84
CA GLU A 164 11.07 17.92 -5.11
C GLU A 164 9.91 17.70 -4.14
N CYS A 165 8.84 17.03 -4.56
CA CYS A 165 7.75 16.69 -3.65
C CYS A 165 8.21 15.79 -2.50
N SER A 166 9.07 14.81 -2.78
CA SER A 166 9.61 13.89 -1.79
C SER A 166 10.44 14.65 -0.74
N LEU A 167 11.26 15.60 -1.19
CA LEU A 167 12.05 16.45 -0.30
C LEU A 167 11.17 17.26 0.66
N GLU A 168 10.05 17.81 0.18
CA GLU A 168 9.12 18.55 1.04
C GLU A 168 8.34 17.63 1.99
N LEU A 169 7.97 16.42 1.55
CA LEU A 169 7.38 15.40 2.43
C LEU A 169 8.34 15.01 3.55
N GLU A 170 9.61 14.72 3.25
CA GLU A 170 10.60 14.36 4.27
C GLU A 170 10.85 15.48 5.28
N LYS A 171 10.93 16.74 4.83
CA LYS A 171 11.01 17.90 5.73
C LYS A 171 9.78 17.98 6.64
N GLN A 172 8.58 17.71 6.11
CA GLN A 172 7.36 17.71 6.89
C GLN A 172 7.35 16.59 7.95
N VAL A 173 7.76 15.38 7.59
CA VAL A 173 7.91 14.25 8.53
C VAL A 173 8.88 14.60 9.63
N THR A 174 10.04 15.15 9.27
CA THR A 174 11.08 15.56 10.23
C THR A 174 10.53 16.55 11.23
N LYS A 175 9.81 17.57 10.75
CA LYS A 175 9.16 18.56 11.62
C LYS A 175 8.10 17.94 12.54
N ASN A 176 7.34 16.96 12.06
CA ASN A 176 6.35 16.27 12.87
C ASN A 176 7.02 15.43 13.97
N LEU A 177 8.14 14.76 13.67
CA LEU A 177 8.93 14.01 14.64
C LEU A 177 9.55 14.94 15.70
N GLU A 178 10.07 16.11 15.29
CA GLU A 178 10.55 17.13 16.23
C GLU A 178 9.43 17.63 17.15
N ALA A 179 8.24 17.92 16.60
CA ALA A 179 7.08 18.31 17.40
C ALA A 179 6.61 17.19 18.36
N LEU A 180 6.73 15.93 17.95
CA LEU A 180 6.46 14.78 18.82
C LEU A 180 7.47 14.70 19.97
N CYS A 181 8.75 14.96 19.69
CA CYS A 181 9.79 15.10 20.73
C CYS A 181 9.48 16.25 21.70
N GLU A 182 9.10 17.42 21.21
CA GLU A 182 8.69 18.56 22.04
C GLU A 182 7.50 18.20 22.95
N THR A 183 6.53 17.45 22.42
CA THR A 183 5.41 16.91 23.19
C THR A 183 5.87 15.93 24.26
N GLY A 184 6.82 15.06 23.95
CA GLY A 184 7.47 14.19 24.92
C GLY A 184 8.16 14.97 26.04
N GLN A 185 8.96 15.99 25.69
CA GLN A 185 9.65 16.85 26.65
C GLN A 185 8.69 17.58 27.57
N LYS A 186 7.59 18.14 27.03
CA LYS A 186 6.52 18.79 27.80
C LYS A 186 5.96 17.89 28.90
N HIS A 187 5.87 16.58 28.63
CA HIS A 187 5.36 15.57 29.58
C HIS A 187 6.47 14.81 30.32
N ASN A 188 7.73 15.22 30.19
CA ASN A 188 8.90 14.53 30.75
C ASN A 188 9.01 13.04 30.32
N ASP A 189 8.61 12.72 29.09
CA ASP A 189 8.75 11.39 28.49
C ASP A 189 10.13 11.23 27.83
N LEU A 190 11.15 10.98 28.66
CA LEU A 190 12.54 10.82 28.21
C LEU A 190 12.72 9.65 27.23
N ILE A 191 11.90 8.60 27.36
CA ILE A 191 12.01 7.39 26.54
C ILE A 191 11.45 7.63 25.13
N LEU A 192 10.42 8.46 24.99
CA LEU A 192 9.95 8.89 23.67
C LEU A 192 11.04 9.69 22.95
N CYS A 193 11.61 10.70 23.60
CA CYS A 193 12.63 11.57 22.99
C CYS A 193 13.84 10.76 22.52
N ASP A 194 14.39 9.91 23.39
CA ASP A 194 15.51 9.02 23.05
C ASP A 194 15.17 8.10 21.86
N PHE A 195 13.96 7.54 21.84
CA PHE A 195 13.51 6.67 20.76
C PHE A 195 13.45 7.40 19.42
N ILE A 196 12.86 8.59 19.38
CA ILE A 196 12.72 9.38 18.14
C ILE A 196 14.08 9.89 17.66
N GLU A 197 14.91 10.43 18.56
CA GLU A 197 16.25 10.93 18.25
C GLU A 197 17.17 9.82 17.71
N SER A 198 17.23 8.68 18.40
CA SER A 198 18.14 7.57 18.08
C SER A 198 17.73 6.81 16.81
N ASN A 199 16.43 6.74 16.51
CA ASN A 199 15.94 5.90 15.43
C ASN A 199 15.53 6.68 14.18
N PHE A 200 15.07 7.93 14.29
CA PHE A 200 14.44 8.64 13.15
C PHE A 200 15.15 9.94 12.78
N LEU A 201 15.44 10.84 13.72
CA LEU A 201 15.90 12.19 13.35
C LEU A 201 17.20 12.19 12.53
N HIS A 202 18.21 11.41 12.93
CA HIS A 202 19.44 11.30 12.15
C HIS A 202 19.18 10.74 10.74
N GLU A 203 18.29 9.77 10.64
CA GLU A 203 17.93 9.14 9.36
C GLU A 203 17.22 10.14 8.44
N GLN A 204 16.28 10.92 8.98
CA GLN A 204 15.57 11.97 8.24
C GLN A 204 16.53 13.01 7.66
N TYR A 205 17.51 13.49 8.43
CA TYR A 205 18.45 14.50 7.96
C TYR A 205 19.35 13.97 6.83
N GLU A 206 19.75 12.69 6.86
CA GLU A 206 20.46 12.08 5.74
C GLU A 206 19.57 11.90 4.49
N SER A 207 18.30 11.53 4.65
CA SER A 207 17.34 11.46 3.53
C SER A 207 17.11 12.82 2.87
N ILE A 208 16.90 13.88 3.66
CA ILE A 208 16.73 15.24 3.15
C ILE A 208 17.95 15.66 2.31
N LYS A 209 19.15 15.33 2.79
CA LYS A 209 20.41 15.62 2.09
C LYS A 209 20.55 14.79 0.81
N GLN A 210 20.21 13.50 0.84
CA GLN A 210 20.23 12.63 -0.34
C GLN A 210 19.27 13.12 -1.42
N LEU A 211 18.03 13.45 -1.05
CA LEU A 211 17.03 14.02 -1.95
C LEU A 211 17.48 15.39 -2.48
N GLY A 212 18.07 16.24 -1.65
CA GLY A 212 18.65 17.52 -2.05
C GLY A 212 19.77 17.37 -3.09
N HIS A 213 20.66 16.40 -2.91
CA HIS A 213 21.69 16.06 -3.90
C HIS A 213 21.09 15.56 -5.21
N LEU A 214 20.12 14.65 -5.13
CA LEU A 214 19.44 14.11 -6.31
C LEU A 214 18.72 15.21 -7.11
N LEU A 215 18.00 16.10 -6.44
CA LEU A 215 17.32 17.24 -7.05
C LEU A 215 18.31 18.19 -7.74
N THR A 216 19.41 18.53 -7.05
CA THR A 216 20.47 19.39 -7.61
C THR A 216 21.10 18.76 -8.86
N ASN A 217 21.32 17.45 -8.85
CA ASN A 217 21.87 16.73 -10.00
C ASN A 217 20.87 16.69 -11.17
N LEU A 218 19.58 16.44 -10.91
CA LEU A 218 18.53 16.49 -11.93
C LEU A 218 18.47 17.85 -12.62
N GLN A 219 18.52 18.93 -11.85
CA GLN A 219 18.55 20.31 -12.37
C GLN A 219 19.81 20.60 -13.19
N ARG A 220 20.95 20.03 -12.79
CA ARG A 220 22.23 20.22 -13.48
C ARG A 220 22.29 19.48 -14.82
N VAL A 221 21.82 18.25 -14.88
CA VAL A 221 21.91 17.42 -16.10
C VAL A 221 20.81 17.76 -17.11
N GLY A 222 19.71 18.33 -16.66
CA GLY A 222 18.57 18.69 -17.49
C GLY A 222 17.78 17.48 -18.03
N PRO A 223 16.73 17.74 -18.83
CA PRO A 223 15.82 16.70 -19.29
C PRO A 223 16.44 15.76 -20.35
N GLY A 224 15.75 14.66 -20.64
CA GLY A 224 16.13 13.72 -21.70
C GLY A 224 17.31 12.83 -21.29
N VAL A 225 18.44 12.97 -21.96
CA VAL A 225 19.62 12.11 -21.74
C VAL A 225 20.16 12.26 -20.32
N GLY A 226 20.14 13.48 -19.76
CA GLY A 226 20.59 13.74 -18.39
C GLY A 226 19.82 12.93 -17.35
N VAL A 227 18.49 13.01 -17.38
CA VAL A 227 17.59 12.18 -16.56
C VAL A 227 17.88 10.69 -16.75
N LYS A 228 18.15 10.24 -17.99
CA LYS A 228 18.42 8.82 -18.24
C LYS A 228 19.74 8.34 -17.61
N ILE A 229 20.75 9.20 -17.53
CA ILE A 229 22.01 8.88 -16.85
C ILE A 229 21.75 8.66 -15.35
N ILE A 230 21.03 9.59 -14.71
CA ILE A 230 20.67 9.47 -13.28
C ILE A 230 19.83 8.22 -13.03
N ASP A 231 18.87 7.92 -13.90
CA ASP A 231 18.06 6.70 -13.82
C ASP A 231 18.91 5.43 -13.84
N ILE A 232 19.95 5.37 -14.69
CA ILE A 232 20.89 4.24 -14.73
C ILE A 232 21.73 4.16 -13.45
N GLU A 233 22.15 5.29 -12.89
CA GLU A 233 22.88 5.35 -11.62
C GLU A 233 22.03 4.80 -10.46
N LEU A 234 20.77 5.25 -10.34
CA LEU A 234 19.80 4.76 -9.35
C LEU A 234 19.49 3.27 -9.52
N LEU A 235 19.46 2.76 -10.75
CA LEU A 235 19.20 1.35 -11.00
C LEU A 235 20.35 0.47 -10.49
N ASN A 236 21.59 0.92 -10.74
CA ASN A 236 22.81 0.18 -10.44
C ASN A 236 23.29 0.34 -9.00
N SER A 237 22.82 1.34 -8.27
CA SER A 237 23.15 1.48 -6.85
C SER A 237 22.63 0.29 -6.06
N LYS A 238 23.50 -0.30 -5.24
CA LYS A 238 23.14 -1.43 -4.37
C LYS A 238 22.47 -1.00 -3.06
N ASP A 239 22.62 0.28 -2.68
CA ASP A 239 22.29 0.78 -1.33
C ASP A 239 21.65 2.19 -1.34
N LEU A 240 20.81 2.57 -2.32
CA LEU A 240 20.13 3.88 -2.34
C LEU A 240 18.69 3.81 -1.81
N THR A 241 18.41 2.98 -0.80
CA THR A 241 17.27 3.31 0.06
C THR A 241 17.58 4.62 0.77
N MET A 242 16.56 5.41 1.07
CA MET A 242 16.73 6.76 1.63
C MET A 242 17.48 6.69 2.98
N HIS A 243 17.41 5.56 3.68
CA HIS A 243 18.05 5.35 4.98
C HIS A 243 18.95 4.09 5.08
N SER A 244 19.65 3.71 4.01
CA SER A 244 20.50 2.50 3.97
C SER A 244 21.69 2.43 4.95
N TYR A 245 21.91 3.46 5.78
CA TYR A 245 23.07 3.54 6.68
C TYR A 245 23.06 2.59 7.91
N LYS A 246 21.99 1.81 8.15
CA LYS A 246 21.93 0.87 9.28
C LYS A 246 22.45 -0.56 9.01
N THR A 247 22.85 -0.93 7.79
CA THR A 247 23.33 -2.31 7.52
C THR A 247 24.86 -2.50 7.63
N SER A 248 25.63 -1.46 7.95
CA SER A 248 27.06 -1.59 8.27
C SER A 248 27.33 -1.51 9.78
N LYS A 249 26.97 -2.56 10.53
CA LYS A 249 27.57 -2.88 11.83
C LYS A 249 27.52 -4.37 12.11
#